data_AF-A0A2V2UZ77-F1
#
_entry.id   AF-A0A2V2UZ77-F1
#
_cell.length_a   1.000
_cell.length_b   1.000
_cell.length_c   1.000
_cell.angle_alpha   90.00
_cell.angle_beta   90.00
_cell.angle_gamma   90.00
#
_symmetry.space_group_name_H-M   'P 1'
#
loop_
_entity.id
_entity.type
_entity.pdbx_description
1 polymer ?
#
loop_
_entity_poly.entity_id
_entity_poly.type
_entity_poly.pdbx_seq_one_letter_code
_entity_poly.pdbx_strand_id
1 'polypeptide(L)'
;MRCSSNGGEGRLLPPNHDAVLAAPATVRVDGNTVQLHCPQPLRDAGFAVTEALFDVDVALEVPDASTLFRKLCATAAPNFTQECRNMVAFSYGVRSSKRQLMYGSAAGEGYAA
;
A
#
# COMPACT_ATOMS: atom_id res chain seq x y z
N MET A 1 0.50 -54.68 16.26
CA MET A 1 1.42 -53.53 16.38
C MET A 1 0.59 -52.27 16.50
N ARG A 2 0.58 -51.63 17.68
CA ARG A 2 0.01 -50.30 17.90
C ARG A 2 1.17 -49.31 17.86
N CYS A 3 1.14 -48.37 16.93
CA CYS A 3 2.02 -47.21 16.94
C CYS A 3 1.22 -46.03 17.49
N SER A 4 1.54 -45.64 18.73
CA SER A 4 1.11 -44.37 19.32
C SER A 4 2.07 -43.27 18.85
N SER A 5 1.54 -42.22 18.21
CA SER A 5 2.27 -40.98 17.98
C SER A 5 1.70 -39.90 18.88
N ASN A 6 2.37 -39.65 20.01
CA ASN A 6 2.29 -38.39 20.73
C ASN A 6 3.32 -37.43 20.11
N GLY A 7 2.88 -36.28 19.59
CA GLY A 7 3.83 -35.32 19.03
C GLY A 7 3.17 -34.07 18.44
N GLY A 8 2.72 -33.18 19.33
CA GLY A 8 2.63 -31.73 19.11
C GLY A 8 2.04 -31.22 17.80
N GLU A 9 0.71 -31.16 17.71
CA GLU A 9 0.06 -30.21 16.81
C GLU A 9 0.33 -28.78 17.30
N GLY A 10 1.41 -28.17 16.81
CA GLY A 10 1.55 -26.72 16.76
C GLY A 10 0.54 -26.17 15.75
N ARG A 11 -0.74 -26.19 16.13
CA ARG A 11 -1.83 -25.60 15.35
C ARG A 11 -1.61 -24.09 15.36
N LEU A 12 -0.91 -23.57 14.35
CA LEU A 12 -0.93 -22.15 14.03
C LEU A 12 -2.39 -21.79 13.78
N LEU A 13 -3.05 -21.25 14.80
CA LEU A 13 -4.39 -20.70 14.67
C LEU A 13 -4.31 -19.61 13.60
N PRO A 14 -5.28 -19.54 12.67
CA PRO A 14 -5.34 -18.41 11.75
C PRO A 14 -5.37 -17.13 12.59
N PRO A 15 -4.66 -16.07 12.18
CA PRO A 15 -4.66 -14.82 12.93
C PRO A 15 -6.10 -14.36 13.11
N ASN A 16 -6.46 -14.07 14.36
CA ASN A 16 -7.81 -13.68 14.75
C ASN A 16 -8.18 -12.42 13.97
N HIS A 17 -9.10 -12.51 13.02
CA HIS A 17 -9.41 -11.43 12.06
C HIS A 17 -9.78 -10.13 12.78
N ASP A 18 -10.44 -10.22 13.93
CA ASP A 18 -10.83 -9.07 14.76
C ASP A 18 -9.63 -8.35 15.39
N ALA A 19 -8.56 -9.08 15.73
CA ALA A 19 -7.32 -8.50 16.25
C ALA A 19 -6.50 -7.77 15.18
N VAL A 20 -6.64 -8.16 13.90
CA VAL A 20 -5.99 -7.51 12.76
C VAL A 20 -6.68 -6.19 12.41
N LEU A 21 -8.01 -6.14 12.49
CA LEU A 21 -8.79 -4.91 12.22
C LEU A 21 -8.63 -3.84 13.31
N ALA A 22 -8.35 -4.24 14.54
CA ALA A 22 -8.09 -3.34 15.67
C ALA A 22 -6.61 -2.89 15.78
N ALA A 23 -5.71 -3.45 14.95
CA ALA A 23 -4.31 -3.10 14.96
C ALA A 23 -4.07 -1.67 14.42
N PRO A 24 -3.06 -0.94 14.93
CA PRO A 24 -2.70 0.36 14.38
C PRO A 24 -2.37 0.24 12.89
N ALA A 25 -2.67 1.30 12.13
CA ALA A 25 -2.39 1.37 10.70
C ALA A 25 -0.94 0.93 10.40
N THR A 26 -0.82 -0.15 9.62
CA THR A 26 0.44 -0.78 9.22
C THR A 26 1.27 0.09 8.28
N VAL A 27 0.61 0.94 7.50
CA VAL A 27 1.27 1.90 6.62
C VAL A 27 0.93 3.30 7.10
N ARG A 28 1.95 4.16 7.20
CA ARG A 28 1.82 5.58 7.53
C ARG A 28 2.65 6.42 6.57
N VAL A 29 2.31 7.69 6.46
CA VAL A 29 3.09 8.65 5.68
C VAL A 29 3.61 9.74 6.61
N ASP A 30 4.92 9.96 6.58
CA ASP A 30 5.59 11.08 7.25
C ASP A 30 6.27 11.94 6.19
N GLY A 31 5.62 13.05 5.81
CA GLY A 31 6.03 13.88 4.68
C GLY A 31 6.04 13.09 3.37
N ASN A 32 7.24 12.79 2.87
CA ASN A 32 7.49 12.05 1.64
C ASN A 32 7.99 10.60 1.89
N THR A 33 8.03 10.19 3.15
CA THR A 33 8.50 8.87 3.56
C THR A 33 7.29 7.99 3.90
N VAL A 34 7.18 6.85 3.24
CA VAL A 34 6.19 5.82 3.57
C VAL A 34 6.80 4.88 4.60
N GLN A 35 6.14 4.74 5.75
CA GLN A 35 6.57 3.86 6.82
C GLN A 35 5.67 2.63 6.87
N LEU A 36 6.27 1.44 6.82
CA LEU A 36 5.61 0.16 7.03
C LEU A 36 6.00 -0.35 8.41
N HIS A 37 5.01 -0.60 9.26
CA HIS A 37 5.14 -1.18 10.60
C HIS A 37 4.38 -2.50 10.66
N CYS A 38 5.11 -3.61 10.69
CA CYS A 38 4.48 -4.94 10.70
C CYS A 38 3.63 -5.15 11.97
N PRO A 39 2.34 -5.49 11.86
CA PRO A 39 1.50 -5.82 13.02
C PRO A 39 2.10 -6.94 13.87
N GLN A 40 1.92 -6.85 15.20
CA GLN A 40 2.44 -7.86 16.14
C GLN A 40 2.08 -9.30 15.76
N PRO A 41 0.84 -9.64 15.34
CA PRO A 41 0.50 -11.01 14.97
C PRO A 41 1.32 -11.56 13.79
N LEU A 42 1.70 -10.70 12.83
CA LEU A 42 2.53 -11.10 11.70
C LEU A 42 4.00 -11.25 12.10
N ARG A 43 4.49 -10.40 13.01
CA ARG A 43 5.83 -10.56 13.60
C ARG A 43 5.95 -11.89 14.35
N ASP A 44 4.94 -12.23 15.16
CA ASP A 44 4.89 -13.48 15.92
C ASP A 44 4.83 -14.71 15.00
N ALA A 45 4.23 -14.56 13.81
CA ALA A 45 4.19 -15.59 12.76
C ALA A 45 5.50 -15.69 11.95
N GLY A 46 6.53 -14.90 12.27
CA GLY A 46 7.83 -14.94 11.60
C GLY A 46 7.88 -14.19 10.26
N PHE A 47 6.98 -13.21 10.06
CA PHE A 47 7.05 -12.36 8.86
C PHE A 47 8.38 -11.59 8.82
N ALA A 48 9.06 -11.66 7.67
CA ALA A 48 10.47 -11.27 7.56
C ALA A 48 10.72 -9.74 7.65
N VAL A 49 9.71 -8.92 7.37
CA VAL A 49 9.84 -7.46 7.37
C VAL A 49 9.16 -6.91 8.60
N THR A 50 9.94 -6.47 9.58
CA THR A 50 9.44 -5.85 10.82
C THR A 50 9.07 -4.40 10.60
N GLU A 51 9.96 -3.64 9.96
CA GLU A 51 9.78 -2.23 9.63
C GLU A 51 10.42 -1.95 8.26
N ALA A 52 9.85 -1.03 7.49
CA ALA A 52 10.46 -0.54 6.26
C ALA A 52 10.13 0.93 6.03
N LEU A 53 11.08 1.64 5.43
CA LEU A 53 10.98 3.07 5.07
C LEU A 53 11.22 3.21 3.58
N PHE A 54 10.37 3.98 2.91
CA PHE A 54 10.47 4.26 1.49
C PHE A 54 10.36 5.75 1.23
N ASP A 55 11.42 6.37 0.76
CA ASP A 55 11.40 7.76 0.32
C ASP A 55 10.90 7.84 -1.12
N VAL A 56 9.88 8.66 -1.34
CA VAL A 56 9.26 8.86 -2.65
C VAL A 56 9.11 10.36 -2.93
N ASP A 57 8.97 10.72 -4.21
CA ASP A 57 8.79 12.13 -4.59
C ASP A 57 7.49 12.74 -4.02
N VAL A 58 6.46 11.91 -3.91
CA VAL A 58 5.15 12.27 -3.40
C VAL A 58 4.55 11.09 -2.65
N ALA A 59 4.20 11.30 -1.38
CA ALA A 59 3.39 10.37 -0.60
C ALA A 59 2.04 11.01 -0.23
N LEU A 60 0.99 10.17 -0.18
CA LEU A 60 -0.36 10.53 0.24
C LEU A 60 -0.91 9.40 1.10
N GLU A 61 -1.27 9.70 2.35
CA GLU A 61 -1.84 8.70 3.26
C GLU A 61 -3.28 8.34 2.87
N VAL A 62 -4.09 9.36 2.59
CA VAL A 62 -5.41 9.20 1.99
C VAL A 62 -5.30 9.62 0.52
N PRO A 63 -5.48 8.68 -0.43
CA PRO A 63 -5.36 9.01 -1.84
C PRO A 63 -6.52 9.89 -2.29
N ASP A 64 -6.20 11.12 -2.70
CA ASP A 64 -7.12 12.05 -3.35
C ASP A 64 -6.66 12.30 -4.80
N ALA A 65 -7.54 12.03 -5.77
CA ALA A 65 -7.23 12.13 -7.19
C ALA A 65 -6.87 13.56 -7.59
N SER A 66 -7.55 14.57 -7.03
CA SER A 66 -7.30 15.98 -7.36
C SER A 66 -5.93 16.46 -6.90
N THR A 67 -5.51 16.02 -5.71
CA THR A 67 -4.21 16.32 -5.13
C THR A 67 -3.11 15.58 -5.88
N LEU A 68 -3.32 14.31 -6.21
CA LEU A 68 -2.39 13.53 -7.02
C LEU A 68 -2.20 14.17 -8.40
N PHE A 69 -3.29 14.52 -9.10
CA PHE A 69 -3.24 15.17 -10.40
C PHE A 69 -2.45 16.49 -10.33
N ARG A 70 -2.75 17.37 -9.37
CA ARG A 70 -2.01 18.64 -9.21
C ARG A 70 -0.51 18.42 -8.99
N LYS A 71 -0.14 17.48 -8.13
CA LYS A 71 1.27 17.16 -7.86
C LYS A 71 1.96 16.56 -9.10
N LEU A 72 1.31 15.65 -9.81
CA LEU A 72 1.86 15.06 -11.04
C LEU A 72 1.97 16.09 -12.17
N CYS A 73 0.95 16.93 -12.37
CA CYS A 73 0.95 17.95 -13.41
C CYS A 73 2.00 19.04 -13.20
N ALA A 74 2.31 19.40 -11.95
CA ALA A 74 3.36 20.36 -11.65
C ALA A 74 4.72 19.95 -12.26
N THR A 75 4.99 18.65 -12.32
CA THR A 75 6.21 18.09 -12.94
C THR A 75 6.00 17.72 -14.41
N ALA A 76 4.86 17.11 -14.74
CA ALA A 76 4.62 16.57 -16.08
C ALA A 76 4.38 17.67 -17.14
N ALA A 77 3.67 18.75 -16.79
CA ALA A 77 3.34 19.82 -17.73
C ALA A 77 4.57 20.54 -18.30
N PRO A 78 5.58 20.99 -17.51
CA PRO A 78 6.77 21.61 -18.06
C PRO A 78 7.62 20.61 -18.88
N ASN A 79 7.76 19.36 -18.42
CA ASN A 79 8.49 18.32 -19.16
C ASN A 79 7.88 18.05 -20.54
N PHE A 80 6.54 18.10 -20.63
CA PHE A 80 5.86 17.92 -21.90
C PHE A 80 5.91 19.17 -22.78
N THR A 81 5.57 20.34 -22.23
CA THR A 81 5.37 21.58 -23.01
C THR A 81 6.67 22.32 -23.35
N GLN A 82 7.69 22.23 -22.49
CA GLN A 82 8.95 22.97 -22.64
C GLN A 82 10.08 22.05 -23.12
N GLU A 83 10.16 20.84 -22.55
CA GLU A 83 11.24 19.91 -22.87
C GLU A 83 10.87 18.91 -23.99
N CYS A 84 9.62 18.96 -24.48
CA CYS A 84 9.10 18.09 -25.54
C CYS A 84 9.34 16.60 -25.29
N ARG A 85 9.28 16.17 -24.02
CA ARG A 85 9.48 14.77 -23.62
C ARG A 85 8.18 13.99 -23.68
N ASN A 86 8.26 12.75 -24.17
CA ASN A 86 7.16 11.80 -24.07
C ASN A 86 6.94 11.41 -22.59
N MET A 87 5.71 11.56 -22.11
CA MET A 87 5.34 11.27 -20.72
C MET A 87 4.51 10.00 -20.64
N VAL A 88 4.82 9.14 -19.66
CA VAL A 88 4.06 7.92 -19.37
C VAL A 88 3.70 7.90 -17.90
N ALA A 89 2.43 7.70 -17.60
CA ALA A 89 1.92 7.48 -16.24
C ALA A 89 1.31 6.09 -16.14
N PHE A 90 1.71 5.32 -15.13
CA PHE A 90 1.18 3.99 -14.86
C PHE A 90 0.93 3.82 -13.37
N SER A 91 -0.02 2.96 -13.01
CA SER A 91 -0.32 2.62 -11.62
C SER A 91 0.11 1.18 -11.31
N TYR A 92 0.72 0.99 -10.13
CA TYR A 92 1.15 -0.31 -9.64
C TYR A 92 0.61 -0.53 -8.22
N GLY A 93 0.26 -1.78 -7.88
CA GLY A 93 -0.31 -2.12 -6.58
C GLY A 93 -1.27 -3.32 -6.61
N VAL A 94 -1.99 -3.51 -5.51
CA VAL A 94 -3.01 -4.56 -5.36
C VAL A 94 -4.25 -4.30 -6.22
N ARG A 95 -5.06 -5.33 -6.51
CA ARG A 95 -6.14 -5.27 -7.51
C ARG A 95 -7.19 -4.18 -7.27
N SER A 96 -7.55 -3.89 -6.01
CA SER A 96 -8.65 -2.97 -5.67
C SER A 96 -8.29 -1.49 -5.79
N SER A 97 -7.03 -1.10 -5.56
CA SER A 97 -6.64 0.31 -5.45
C SER A 97 -6.39 1.01 -6.79
N LYS A 98 -5.99 0.28 -7.83
CA LYS A 98 -5.51 0.85 -9.10
C LYS A 98 -6.59 1.52 -9.94
N ARG A 99 -7.72 0.83 -10.15
CA ARG A 99 -8.79 1.30 -11.04
C ARG A 99 -9.47 2.55 -10.48
N GLN A 100 -9.74 2.55 -9.17
CA GLN A 100 -10.39 3.67 -8.50
C GLN A 100 -9.55 4.94 -8.56
N LEU A 101 -8.24 4.84 -8.39
CA LEU A 101 -7.38 6.03 -8.45
C LEU A 101 -7.25 6.57 -9.88
N MET A 102 -7.11 5.69 -10.87
CA MET A 102 -6.90 6.07 -12.27
C MET A 102 -8.16 6.61 -12.94
N TYR A 103 -9.28 5.91 -12.83
CA TYR A 103 -10.53 6.25 -13.53
C TYR A 103 -11.65 6.76 -12.62
N GLY A 104 -11.44 6.74 -11.31
CA GLY A 104 -12.46 7.12 -10.34
C GLY A 104 -13.35 5.96 -9.90
N SER A 105 -14.29 6.28 -9.03
CA SER A 105 -15.38 5.40 -8.59
C SER A 105 -16.70 6.18 -8.56
N ALA A 106 -17.78 5.56 -8.09
CA ALA A 106 -19.03 6.26 -7.87
C ALA A 106 -18.92 7.44 -6.86
N ALA A 107 -17.83 7.49 -6.08
CA ALA A 107 -17.56 8.55 -5.12
C ALA A 107 -16.76 9.74 -5.69
N GLY A 108 -16.27 9.67 -6.94
CA GLY A 108 -15.52 10.76 -7.57
C GLY A 108 -14.64 10.32 -8.74
N GLU A 109 -14.16 11.28 -9.51
CA GLU A 109 -13.32 11.08 -10.70
C GLU A 109 -11.87 10.68 -10.33
N GLY A 110 -11.21 9.96 -11.25
CA GLY A 110 -9.81 9.57 -11.13
C GLY A 110 -8.87 10.59 -11.78
N TYR A 111 -7.56 10.42 -11.63
CA TYR A 111 -6.58 11.38 -12.18
C TYR A 111 -6.46 11.33 -13.72
N ALA A 112 -7.02 10.30 -14.37
CA ALA A 112 -7.02 10.11 -15.82
C ALA A 112 -8.44 10.05 -16.40
N ALA A 113 -9.44 10.52 -15.64
CA ALA A 113 -10.83 10.65 -16.10
C ALA A 113 -10.99 11.87 -17.02
#